data_AF-A0A9P0P990-F1
#
_entry.id   AF-A0A9P0P990-F1
#
_cell.length_a   1.000
_cell.length_b   1.000
_cell.length_c   1.000
_cell.angle_alpha   90.00
_cell.angle_beta   90.00
_cell.angle_gamma   90.00
#
_symmetry.space_group_name_H-M   'P 1'
#
loop_
_entity.id
_entity.type
_entity.pdbx_description
1 polymer ?
#
loop_
_entity_poly.entity_id
_entity_poly.type
_entity_poly.pdbx_seq_one_letter_code
_entity_poly.pdbx_strand_id
1 'polypeptide(L)'
;MWVEDCRWHYDYVRLAWDSGFSFDKQKQPNPDKNKICLIDIDRVVKERDVATVEQFLSIVIGYVLDNEQAEILDTNFVKVFRMSQLASRVLTILQEIFR
;
A
#
# COMPACT_ATOMS: atom_id res chain seq x y z
N MET A 1 -11.17 -38.65 14.49
CA MET A 1 -10.55 -38.06 13.30
C MET A 1 -11.64 -37.34 12.54
N TRP A 2 -11.80 -36.04 12.78
CA TRP A 2 -12.65 -35.16 11.97
C TRP A 2 -11.76 -33.96 11.66
N VAL A 3 -11.22 -33.94 10.44
CA VAL A 3 -10.62 -32.73 9.88
C VAL A 3 -11.81 -31.94 9.36
N GLU A 4 -12.29 -30.99 10.16
CA GLU A 4 -13.23 -29.98 9.66
C GLU A 4 -12.50 -29.22 8.57
N ASP A 5 -12.99 -29.45 7.35
CA ASP A 5 -12.55 -28.84 6.11
C ASP A 5 -12.73 -27.32 6.25
N CYS A 6 -11.65 -26.64 6.65
CA CYS A 6 -11.57 -25.19 6.71
C CYS A 6 -11.53 -24.64 5.27
N ARG A 7 -12.65 -24.77 4.55
CA ARG A 7 -12.92 -24.08 3.29
C ARG A 7 -13.08 -22.61 3.58
N TRP A 8 -11.96 -21.93 3.78
CA TRP A 8 -11.84 -20.49 3.73
C TRP A 8 -11.99 -20.02 2.28
N HIS A 9 -13.17 -20.23 1.68
CA HIS A 9 -13.63 -19.44 0.54
C HIS A 9 -14.07 -18.09 1.08
N TYR A 10 -13.11 -17.28 1.54
CA TYR A 10 -13.31 -15.86 1.62
C TYR A 10 -13.41 -15.37 0.19
N ASP A 11 -14.63 -15.23 -0.30
CA ASP A 11 -14.92 -14.58 -1.57
C ASP A 11 -14.66 -13.08 -1.39
N TYR A 12 -13.37 -12.74 -1.33
CA TYR A 12 -12.87 -11.38 -1.14
C TYR A 12 -13.38 -10.43 -2.23
N VAL A 13 -13.72 -10.97 -3.41
CA VAL A 13 -14.35 -10.22 -4.50
C VAL A 13 -15.75 -9.78 -4.10
N ARG A 14 -16.56 -10.68 -3.55
CA ARG A 14 -17.91 -10.34 -3.07
C ARG A 14 -17.86 -9.39 -1.87
N LEU A 15 -16.95 -9.61 -0.93
CA LEU A 15 -16.76 -8.72 0.22
C LEU A 15 -16.31 -7.31 -0.19
N ALA A 16 -15.39 -7.21 -1.15
CA ALA A 16 -15.00 -5.93 -1.72
C ALA A 16 -16.21 -5.23 -2.36
N TRP A 17 -17.03 -5.93 -3.14
CA TRP A 17 -18.22 -5.34 -3.73
C TRP A 17 -19.27 -4.90 -2.70
N ASP A 18 -19.61 -5.76 -1.73
CA ASP A 18 -20.63 -5.50 -0.71
C ASP A 18 -20.22 -4.35 0.22
N SER A 19 -18.92 -4.13 0.44
CA SER A 19 -18.38 -2.99 1.18
C SER A 19 -18.33 -1.67 0.40
N GLY A 20 -18.67 -1.70 -0.90
CA GLY A 20 -18.53 -0.55 -1.78
C GLY A 20 -17.08 -0.23 -2.14
N PHE A 21 -16.15 -1.19 -2.00
CA PHE A 21 -14.76 -1.03 -2.38
C PHE A 21 -14.65 -0.80 -3.89
N SER A 22 -14.27 0.41 -4.25
CA SER A 22 -13.98 0.82 -5.62
C SER A 22 -12.49 1.16 -5.71
N PHE A 23 -11.83 0.74 -6.79
CA PHE A 23 -10.51 1.25 -7.17
C PHE A 23 -10.67 2.69 -7.66
N ASP A 24 -11.14 3.58 -6.79
CA ASP A 24 -11.29 4.98 -7.17
C ASP A 24 -9.91 5.50 -7.52
N LYS A 25 -9.82 6.16 -8.68
CA LYS A 25 -8.58 6.78 -9.16
C LYS A 25 -8.28 7.88 -8.16
N GLN A 26 -7.34 7.63 -7.25
CA GLN A 26 -6.94 8.56 -6.19
C GLN A 26 -6.68 9.96 -6.79
N LYS A 27 -7.69 10.83 -6.69
CA LYS A 27 -7.57 12.29 -6.76
C LYS A 27 -7.09 12.82 -5.39
N GLN A 28 -6.17 12.13 -4.73
CA GLN A 28 -5.57 12.73 -3.54
C GLN A 28 -4.51 13.72 -3.99
N PRO A 29 -4.48 14.94 -3.39
CA PRO A 29 -3.41 15.89 -3.65
C PRO A 29 -2.10 15.18 -3.34
N ASN A 30 -1.17 15.23 -4.30
CA ASN A 30 0.14 14.62 -4.18
C ASN A 30 0.73 15.03 -2.81
N PRO A 31 0.82 14.11 -1.83
CA PRO A 31 1.33 14.49 -0.52
C PRO A 31 2.76 15.00 -0.74
N ASP A 32 3.09 16.17 -0.16
CA ASP A 32 4.37 16.89 -0.31
C ASP A 32 5.53 15.93 -0.64
N LYS A 33 5.80 15.72 -1.94
CA LYS A 33 6.78 14.72 -2.42
C LYS A 33 8.15 14.96 -1.79
N ASN A 34 8.43 16.22 -1.46
CA ASN A 34 9.65 16.71 -0.83
C ASN A 34 9.87 16.20 0.61
N LYS A 35 8.82 15.76 1.32
CA LYS A 35 8.94 15.23 2.69
C LYS A 35 9.61 13.86 2.73
N ILE A 36 9.46 13.05 1.68
CA ILE A 36 10.12 11.75 1.56
C ILE A 36 11.64 11.91 1.44
N CYS A 37 12.11 12.98 0.79
CA CYS A 37 13.53 13.26 0.61
C CYS A 37 14.26 13.58 1.92
N LEU A 38 13.53 13.89 2.99
CA LEU A 38 14.08 14.19 4.31
C LEU A 38 14.26 12.94 5.18
N ILE A 39 13.82 11.77 4.72
CA ILE A 39 13.88 10.53 5.48
C ILE A 39 15.27 9.91 5.31
N ASP A 40 15.98 9.72 6.43
CA ASP A 40 17.15 8.85 6.49
C ASP A 40 16.69 7.38 6.50
N ILE A 41 16.59 6.79 5.31
CA ILE A 41 16.08 5.42 5.15
C ILE A 41 17.01 4.38 5.76
N ASP A 42 18.33 4.62 5.74
CA ASP A 42 19.33 3.70 6.28
C ASP A 42 19.19 3.60 7.80
N ARG A 43 18.97 4.74 8.47
CA ARG A 43 18.65 4.76 9.91
C ARG A 43 17.35 4.02 10.21
N VAL A 44 16.28 4.31 9.46
CA VAL A 44 14.95 3.69 9.67
C VAL A 44 15.03 2.16 9.55
N VAL A 45 15.75 1.65 8.54
CA VAL A 45 15.94 0.21 8.34
C VAL A 45 16.80 -0.40 9.45
N LYS A 46 17.93 0.23 9.79
CA LYS A 46 18.86 -0.27 10.80
C LYS A 46 18.24 -0.33 12.19
N GLU A 47 17.51 0.71 12.57
CA GLU A 47 16.90 0.85 13.90
C GLU A 47 15.51 0.21 13.98
N ARG A 48 14.94 -0.22 12.85
CA ARG A 48 13.55 -0.69 12.73
C ARG A 48 12.57 0.32 13.33
N ASP A 49 12.74 1.59 12.96
CA ASP A 49 11.95 2.71 13.47
C ASP A 49 10.52 2.68 12.89
N VAL A 50 9.65 1.90 13.53
CA VAL A 50 8.24 1.71 13.11
C VAL A 50 7.46 3.02 13.21
N ALA A 51 7.78 3.90 14.16
CA ALA A 51 7.09 5.17 14.33
C ALA A 51 7.31 6.10 13.12
N THR A 52 8.54 6.16 12.62
CA THR A 52 8.83 6.88 11.38
C THR A 52 8.11 6.24 10.19
N VAL A 53 8.08 4.90 10.08
CA VAL A 53 7.34 4.22 9.00
C VAL A 53 5.86 4.57 9.05
N GLU A 54 5.21 4.53 10.21
CA GLU A 54 3.79 4.88 10.38
C GLU A 54 3.51 6.34 10.01
N GLN A 55 4.39 7.27 10.41
CA GLN A 55 4.26 8.69 10.10
C GLN A 55 4.27 8.96 8.58
N PHE A 56 5.11 8.24 7.84
CA PHE A 56 5.26 8.43 6.40
C PHE A 56 4.43 7.47 5.55
N LEU A 57 3.76 6.49 6.16
CA LEU A 57 2.97 5.47 5.47
C LEU A 57 1.93 6.09 4.54
N SER A 58 1.21 7.11 5.01
CA SER A 58 0.20 7.82 4.21
C SER A 58 0.80 8.49 2.98
N ILE A 59 2.02 9.02 3.09
CA ILE A 59 2.73 9.67 1.98
C ILE A 59 3.16 8.62 0.96
N VAL A 60 3.69 7.47 1.41
CA VAL A 60 4.12 6.36 0.54
C VAL A 60 2.92 5.74 -0.20
N ILE A 61 1.80 5.53 0.48
CA ILE A 61 0.57 5.00 -0.12
C ILE A 61 -0.01 5.99 -1.14
N GLY A 62 0.07 7.29 -0.86
CA GLY A 62 -0.40 8.35 -1.78
C GLY A 62 0.60 8.73 -2.88
N TYR A 63 1.81 8.14 -2.91
CA TYR A 63 2.86 8.56 -3.83
C TYR A 63 2.58 8.08 -5.25
N VAL A 64 2.38 9.02 -6.18
CA VAL A 64 2.16 8.71 -7.60
C VAL A 64 3.32 9.29 -8.39
N LEU A 65 4.06 8.40 -9.08
CA LEU A 65 5.06 8.81 -10.06
C LEU A 65 4.36 9.51 -11.22
N ASP A 66 4.87 10.68 -11.60
CA ASP A 66 4.44 11.36 -12.81
C ASP A 66 4.95 10.58 -14.04
N ASN A 67 4.29 10.75 -15.18
CA ASN A 67 4.58 9.92 -16.37
C ASN A 67 6.03 10.07 -16.83
N GLU A 68 6.56 11.30 -16.81
CA GLU A 68 7.97 11.60 -17.11
C GLU A 68 8.93 10.91 -16.13
N GLN A 69 8.56 10.83 -14.84
CA GLN A 69 9.35 10.12 -13.84
C GLN A 69 9.29 8.61 -14.07
N ALA A 70 8.13 8.09 -14.47
CA ALA A 70 7.94 6.68 -14.76
C ALA A 70 8.71 6.23 -16.02
N GLU A 71 8.87 7.10 -17.02
CA GLU A 71 9.64 6.83 -18.25
C GLU A 71 11.16 6.70 -17.98
N ILE A 72 11.67 7.35 -16.92
CA ILE A 72 13.08 7.25 -16.52
C ILE A 72 13.36 5.92 -15.80
N LEU A 73 12.34 5.30 -15.21
CA LEU A 73 12.47 4.03 -14.49
C LEU A 73 12.07 2.83 -15.36
N ASP A 74 12.70 1.69 -15.09
CA ASP A 74 12.33 0.44 -15.76
C ASP A 74 10.85 0.10 -15.52
N THR A 75 10.15 -0.30 -16.57
CA THR A 75 8.72 -0.61 -16.52
C THR A 75 8.40 -1.72 -15.50
N ASN A 76 9.32 -2.66 -15.26
CA ASN A 76 9.14 -3.69 -14.23
C ASN A 76 9.33 -3.12 -12.82
N PHE A 77 10.22 -2.15 -12.63
CA PHE A 77 10.34 -1.45 -11.36
C PHE A 77 9.05 -0.70 -11.02
N VAL A 78 8.46 -0.01 -11.98
CA VAL A 78 7.16 0.67 -11.79
C VAL A 78 6.06 -0.34 -11.42
N LYS A 79 6.02 -1.51 -12.09
CA LYS A 79 5.07 -2.58 -11.74
C LYS A 79 5.27 -3.09 -10.31
N VAL A 80 6.50 -3.40 -9.91
CA VAL A 80 6.83 -3.88 -8.55
C VAL A 80 6.45 -2.82 -7.52
N PHE A 81 6.80 -1.56 -7.77
CA PHE A 81 6.45 -0.46 -6.88
C PHE A 81 4.93 -0.31 -6.70
N ARG A 82 4.16 -0.31 -7.80
CA ARG A 82 2.69 -0.26 -7.75
C ARG A 82 2.09 -1.46 -7.03
N MET A 83 2.64 -2.66 -7.24
CA MET A 83 2.20 -3.86 -6.53
C MET A 83 2.43 -3.75 -5.02
N SER A 84 3.59 -3.23 -4.59
CA SER A 84 3.89 -3.00 -3.16
C SER A 84 2.95 -1.97 -2.51
N GLN A 85 2.57 -0.90 -3.25
CA GLN A 85 1.59 0.08 -2.78
C GLN A 85 0.19 -0.54 -2.60
N LEU A 86 -0.26 -1.34 -3.57
CA LEU A 86 -1.53 -2.05 -3.49
C LEU A 86 -1.56 -3.02 -2.31
N ALA A 87 -0.50 -3.80 -2.12
CA ALA A 87 -0.38 -4.73 -0.99
C ALA A 87 -0.45 -4.01 0.36
N SER A 88 0.22 -2.87 0.48
CA SER A 88 0.19 -2.04 1.70
C SER A 88 -1.22 -1.52 1.99
N ARG A 89 -1.93 -1.04 0.95
CA ARG A 89 -3.30 -0.53 1.10
C ARG A 89 -4.30 -1.62 1.48
N VAL A 90 -4.18 -2.81 0.90
CA VAL A 90 -5.01 -3.97 1.29
C VAL A 90 -4.76 -4.34 2.75
N LEU A 91 -3.50 -4.36 3.20
CA LEU A 91 -3.17 -4.65 4.60
C LEU A 91 -3.84 -3.66 5.56
N THR A 92 -3.78 -2.36 5.25
CA THR A 92 -4.44 -1.32 6.05
C THR A 92 -5.95 -1.49 6.10
N ILE A 93 -6.59 -1.75 4.95
CA ILE A 93 -8.05 -1.95 4.89
C ILE A 93 -8.46 -3.17 5.72
N LEU A 94 -7.71 -4.27 5.63
CA LEU A 94 -7.98 -5.46 6.45
C LEU A 94 -7.89 -5.13 7.95
N GLN A 95 -6.86 -4.39 8.37
CA GLN A 95 -6.73 -3.96 9.77
C GLN A 95 -7.90 -3.09 10.25
N GLU A 96 -8.44 -2.23 9.38
CA GLU A 96 -9.63 -1.42 9.69
C GLU A 96 -10.91 -2.27 9.79
N ILE A 97 -11.09 -3.27 8.92
CA ILE A 97 -12.25 -4.16 8.93
C ILE A 97 -12.27 -5.10 10.15
N PHE A 98 -11.10 -5.53 10.62
CA PHE A 98 -10.96 -6.48 11.74
C PHE A 98 -10.75 -5.80 13.12
N ARG A 99 -10.87 -4.48 13.21
CA ARG A 99 -10.87 -3.71 14.46
C ARG A 99 -12.29 -3.50 14.98
#